data_AF-A0A2D8HS97-F1
#
_entry.id   AF-A0A2D8HS97-F1
#
_cell.length_a   1.000
_cell.length_b   1.000
_cell.length_c   1.000
_cell.angle_alpha   90.00
_cell.angle_beta   90.00
_cell.angle_gamma   90.00
#
_symmetry.space_group_name_H-M   'P 1'
#
loop_
_entity.id
_entity.type
_entity.pdbx_description
1 polymer ?
#
loop_
_entity_poly.entity_id
_entity_poly.type
_entity_poly.pdbx_seq_one_letter_code
_entity_poly.pdbx_strand_id
1 'polypeptide(L)'
;MGHTQALEPDDVMTATDQHGQIAHQSLIDHSVRLERTLHEVSDGVWCLVGNGLSNQTFVTAPGGIIAIDTGESIEEMRDALIELRTVTDAPIVAVIYTHFHYVSGTQAILDTEPVEEIWGHARIE
;
A
#
# COMPACT_ATOMS: atom_id res chain seq x y z
N MET A 1 25.00 4.57 -3.82
CA MET A 1 25.43 5.04 -5.15
C MET A 1 25.30 3.86 -6.09
N GLY A 2 24.40 3.94 -7.08
CA GLY A 2 24.09 2.83 -7.98
C GLY A 2 25.12 2.68 -9.10
N HIS A 3 25.25 1.47 -9.62
CA HIS A 3 25.99 1.17 -10.84
C HIS A 3 25.40 2.03 -11.99
N THR A 4 26.22 2.79 -12.71
CA THR A 4 25.76 3.72 -13.77
C THR A 4 25.54 3.04 -15.11
N GLN A 5 25.77 1.74 -15.21
CA GLN A 5 25.62 0.98 -16.43
C GLN A 5 24.16 0.52 -16.57
N ALA A 6 23.47 0.97 -17.63
CA ALA A 6 22.04 0.71 -17.82
C ALA A 6 21.73 -0.72 -18.28
N LEU A 7 22.69 -1.40 -18.93
CA LEU A 7 22.58 -2.77 -19.42
C LEU A 7 23.88 -3.52 -19.13
N GLU A 8 23.77 -4.70 -18.52
CA GLU A 8 24.89 -5.61 -18.31
C GLU A 8 25.24 -6.33 -19.64
N PRO A 9 26.53 -6.59 -19.92
CA PRO A 9 26.96 -7.20 -21.18
C PRO A 9 26.74 -8.72 -21.21
N ASP A 10 26.44 -9.33 -20.06
CA ASP A 10 26.23 -10.77 -19.87
C ASP A 10 25.14 -11.03 -18.81
N ASP A 11 24.88 -12.30 -18.52
CA ASP A 11 23.85 -12.76 -17.60
C ASP A 11 24.37 -13.08 -16.20
N VAL A 12 25.62 -12.71 -15.84
CA VAL A 12 26.26 -13.05 -14.56
C VAL A 12 25.43 -12.56 -13.36
N MET A 13 24.78 -11.41 -13.49
CA MET A 13 23.92 -10.83 -12.47
C MET A 13 22.45 -11.23 -12.59
N THR A 14 22.11 -12.10 -13.55
CA THR A 14 20.75 -12.64 -13.70
C THR A 14 20.59 -13.85 -12.79
N ALA A 15 19.53 -13.86 -11.98
CA ALA A 15 19.20 -14.99 -11.12
C ALA A 15 17.70 -15.34 -11.23
N THR A 16 17.35 -16.50 -10.68
CA THR A 16 15.97 -16.96 -10.57
C THR A 16 15.52 -16.90 -9.11
N ASP A 17 14.41 -16.22 -8.82
CA ASP A 17 13.87 -16.12 -7.46
C ASP A 17 13.09 -17.38 -7.03
N GLN A 18 12.60 -17.39 -5.79
CA GLN A 18 11.80 -18.50 -5.24
C GLN A 18 10.46 -18.75 -5.96
N HIS A 19 9.99 -17.77 -6.75
CA HIS A 19 8.77 -17.86 -7.55
C HIS A 19 9.07 -18.22 -9.02
N GLY A 20 10.34 -18.47 -9.39
CA GLY A 20 10.74 -18.78 -10.75
C GLY A 20 10.90 -17.56 -11.67
N GLN A 21 10.86 -16.35 -11.12
CA GLN A 21 11.08 -15.10 -11.87
C GLN A 21 12.56 -14.95 -12.21
N ILE A 22 12.86 -14.54 -13.44
CA ILE A 22 14.23 -14.32 -13.90
C ILE A 22 14.47 -12.82 -14.01
N ALA A 23 15.42 -12.31 -13.22
CA ALA A 23 15.70 -10.88 -13.15
C ALA A 23 17.15 -10.61 -12.69
N HIS A 24 17.57 -9.36 -12.82
CA HIS A 24 18.82 -8.91 -12.21
C HIS A 24 18.76 -9.11 -10.68
N GLN A 25 19.84 -9.58 -10.06
CA GLN A 25 19.90 -9.89 -8.63
C GLN A 25 19.43 -8.72 -7.75
N SER A 26 19.82 -7.49 -8.09
CA SER A 26 19.38 -6.31 -7.34
C SER A 26 17.87 -6.04 -7.42
N LEU A 27 17.20 -6.46 -8.51
CA LEU A 27 15.75 -6.37 -8.62
C LEU A 27 15.09 -7.44 -7.75
N ILE A 28 15.62 -8.68 -7.75
CA ILE A 28 15.16 -9.76 -6.85
C ILE A 28 15.30 -9.32 -5.40
N ASP A 29 16.45 -8.79 -5.01
CA ASP A 29 16.70 -8.28 -3.66
C ASP A 29 15.77 -7.11 -3.30
N HIS A 30 15.41 -6.27 -4.28
CA HIS A 30 14.47 -5.17 -4.08
C HIS A 30 13.02 -5.68 -3.91
N SER A 31 12.62 -6.70 -4.66
CA SER A 31 11.27 -7.29 -4.62
C SER A 31 10.90 -7.82 -3.25
N VAL A 32 11.87 -8.26 -2.43
CA VAL A 32 11.64 -8.66 -1.03
C VAL A 32 10.97 -7.54 -0.22
N ARG A 33 11.24 -6.27 -0.55
CA ARG A 33 10.65 -5.11 0.15
C ARG A 33 9.19 -4.86 -0.22
N LEU A 34 8.69 -5.54 -1.25
CA LEU A 34 7.34 -5.42 -1.79
C LEU A 34 6.49 -6.65 -1.48
N GLU A 35 6.98 -7.57 -0.64
CA GLU A 35 6.19 -8.70 -0.17
C GLU A 35 4.92 -8.23 0.54
N ARG A 36 3.77 -8.82 0.19
CA ARG A 36 2.48 -8.44 0.76
C ARG A 36 2.47 -8.67 2.26
N THR A 37 2.46 -7.59 3.04
CA THR A 37 2.52 -7.64 4.51
C THR A 37 1.79 -6.46 5.11
N LEU A 38 0.90 -6.73 6.08
CA LEU A 38 0.35 -5.69 6.96
C LEU A 38 1.34 -5.44 8.11
N HIS A 39 2.09 -4.34 8.01
CA HIS A 39 3.06 -3.97 9.04
C HIS A 39 2.37 -3.20 10.16
N GLU A 40 2.52 -3.64 11.40
CA GLU A 40 2.27 -2.80 12.58
C GLU A 40 3.49 -1.89 12.79
N VAL A 41 3.36 -0.62 12.39
CA VAL A 41 4.44 0.37 12.45
C VAL A 41 4.67 0.82 13.90
N SER A 42 3.57 0.98 14.63
CA SER A 42 3.50 1.20 16.08
C SER A 42 2.11 0.79 16.57
N ASP A 43 1.90 0.76 17.88
CA ASP A 43 0.58 0.52 18.47
C ASP A 43 -0.48 1.43 17.84
N GLY A 44 -1.56 0.84 17.32
CA GLY A 44 -2.65 1.54 16.65
C GLY A 44 -2.35 2.09 15.25
N VAL A 45 -1.20 1.76 14.64
CA VAL A 45 -0.78 2.22 13.31
C VAL A 45 -0.36 1.05 12.43
N TRP A 46 -1.05 0.84 11.33
CA TRP A 46 -0.78 -0.23 10.38
C TRP A 46 -0.54 0.28 8.97
N CYS A 47 0.32 -0.39 8.21
CA CYS A 47 0.64 -0.05 6.83
C CYS A 47 0.69 -1.34 6.00
N LEU A 48 -0.27 -1.50 5.08
CA LEU A 48 -0.24 -2.61 4.14
C LEU A 48 0.69 -2.24 2.98
N VAL A 49 1.69 -3.09 2.76
CA VAL A 49 2.64 -3.01 1.66
C VAL A 49 2.41 -4.21 0.74
N GLY A 50 2.59 -4.04 -0.57
CA GLY A 50 2.72 -5.16 -1.51
C GLY A 50 1.42 -5.76 -2.06
N ASN A 51 0.25 -5.17 -1.80
CA ASN A 51 -1.02 -5.51 -2.46
C ASN A 51 -1.31 -4.65 -3.71
N GLY A 52 -0.51 -3.62 -3.98
CA GLY A 52 -0.65 -2.73 -5.12
C GLY A 52 0.55 -1.82 -5.32
N LEU A 53 0.38 -0.76 -6.13
CA LEU A 53 1.46 0.22 -6.39
C LEU A 53 1.71 1.16 -5.20
N SER A 54 0.71 1.36 -4.36
CA SER A 54 0.77 2.19 -3.17
C SER A 54 0.62 1.37 -1.91
N ASN A 55 0.94 1.99 -0.79
CA ASN A 55 0.61 1.42 0.51
C ASN A 55 -0.70 2.03 1.02
N GLN A 56 -1.50 1.25 1.73
CA GLN A 56 -2.65 1.77 2.49
C GLN A 56 -2.28 1.80 3.97
N THR A 57 -2.37 2.98 4.57
CA THR A 57 -2.02 3.17 5.98
C THR A 57 -3.27 3.44 6.81
N PHE A 58 -3.34 2.85 7.98
CA PHE A 58 -4.48 2.93 8.90
C PHE A 58 -4.00 3.40 10.26
N VAL A 59 -4.64 4.45 10.78
CA VAL A 59 -4.27 5.07 12.05
C VAL A 59 -5.48 5.13 12.95
N THR A 60 -5.34 4.63 14.18
CA THR A 60 -6.38 4.76 15.21
C THR A 60 -6.61 6.22 15.57
N ALA A 61 -7.86 6.63 15.67
CA ALA A 61 -8.29 7.98 16.05
C ALA A 61 -9.52 7.93 16.97
N PRO A 62 -9.89 9.02 17.64
CA PRO A 62 -11.15 9.10 18.35
C PRO A 62 -12.32 8.77 17.40
N GLY A 63 -13.14 7.79 17.78
CA GLY A 63 -14.31 7.38 16.99
C GLY A 63 -14.05 6.26 15.96
N GLY A 64 -12.79 5.93 15.63
CA GLY A 64 -12.50 4.86 14.68
C GLY A 64 -11.09 4.91 14.10
N ILE A 65 -10.99 4.70 12.79
CA ILE A 65 -9.75 4.65 12.02
C ILE A 65 -9.75 5.74 10.96
N ILE A 66 -8.59 6.35 10.75
CA ILE A 66 -8.29 7.17 9.58
C ILE A 66 -7.54 6.29 8.58
N ALA A 67 -8.07 6.16 7.37
CA ALA A 67 -7.35 5.57 6.25
C ALA A 67 -6.54 6.65 5.53
N ILE A 68 -5.29 6.36 5.18
CA ILE A 68 -4.40 7.27 4.45
C ILE A 68 -4.01 6.57 3.16
N ASP A 69 -4.38 7.20 2.04
CA ASP A 69 -4.40 6.67 0.68
C ASP A 69 -5.24 5.39 0.54
N THR A 70 -5.75 5.14 -0.66
CA THR A 70 -6.73 4.06 -0.92
C THR A 70 -6.41 3.22 -2.15
N GLY A 71 -5.20 3.35 -2.71
CA GLY A 71 -4.77 2.53 -3.84
C GLY A 71 -5.33 2.98 -5.19
N GLU A 72 -5.03 2.18 -6.20
CA GLU A 72 -5.35 2.48 -7.60
C GLU A 72 -6.67 1.85 -8.06
N SER A 73 -7.29 1.01 -7.22
CA SER A 73 -8.56 0.32 -7.54
C SER A 73 -9.39 -0.01 -6.31
N ILE A 74 -10.68 -0.26 -6.54
CA ILE A 74 -11.63 -0.72 -5.51
C ILE A 74 -11.19 -2.09 -4.97
N GLU A 75 -10.70 -2.97 -5.84
CA GLU A 75 -10.24 -4.31 -5.50
C GLU A 75 -9.02 -4.28 -4.58
N GLU A 76 -8.03 -3.42 -4.87
CA GLU A 76 -6.85 -3.22 -4.03
C GLU A 76 -7.24 -2.77 -2.61
N MET A 77 -8.16 -1.80 -2.50
CA MET A 77 -8.62 -1.33 -1.20
C MET A 77 -9.46 -2.39 -0.46
N ARG A 78 -10.29 -3.18 -1.15
CA ARG A 78 -11.03 -4.30 -0.53
C ARG A 78 -10.09 -5.32 0.10
N ASP A 79 -9.02 -5.66 -0.59
CA ASP A 79 -7.97 -6.53 -0.03
C ASP A 79 -7.35 -5.90 1.22
N ALA A 80 -7.09 -4.59 1.20
CA ALA A 80 -6.55 -3.87 2.35
C ALA A 80 -7.51 -3.85 3.56
N LEU A 81 -8.81 -3.70 3.31
CA LEU A 81 -9.83 -3.78 4.35
C LEU A 81 -9.91 -5.18 4.97
N ILE A 82 -9.78 -6.24 4.17
CA ILE A 82 -9.72 -7.62 4.70
C ILE A 82 -8.54 -7.79 5.65
N GLU A 83 -7.35 -7.32 5.26
CA GLU A 83 -6.16 -7.38 6.12
C GLU A 83 -6.37 -6.57 7.41
N LEU A 84 -6.90 -5.34 7.32
CA LEU A 84 -7.18 -4.50 8.48
C LEU A 84 -8.14 -5.18 9.48
N ARG A 85 -9.16 -5.87 8.97
CA ARG A 85 -10.15 -6.58 9.82
C ARG A 85 -9.56 -7.77 10.56
N THR A 86 -8.33 -8.20 10.24
CA THR A 86 -7.62 -9.20 11.05
C THR A 86 -7.07 -8.63 12.36
N VAL A 87 -6.88 -7.30 12.44
CA VAL A 87 -6.29 -6.62 13.61
C VAL A 87 -7.28 -5.72 14.35
N THR A 88 -8.37 -5.28 13.73
CA THR A 88 -9.36 -4.41 14.37
C THR A 88 -10.73 -4.37 13.67
N ASP A 89 -11.80 -4.31 14.46
CA ASP A 89 -13.18 -4.11 14.02
C ASP A 89 -13.63 -2.63 14.08
N ALA A 90 -12.75 -1.70 14.45
CA ALA A 90 -13.11 -0.30 14.53
C ALA A 90 -13.51 0.26 13.14
N PRO A 91 -14.55 1.12 13.07
CA PRO A 91 -15.03 1.67 11.81
C PRO A 91 -14.00 2.64 11.22
N ILE A 92 -13.94 2.73 9.89
CA ILE A 92 -13.20 3.81 9.23
C ILE A 92 -14.08 5.05 9.20
N VAL A 93 -13.61 6.14 9.79
CA VAL A 93 -14.39 7.37 9.98
C VAL A 93 -13.88 8.53 9.12
N ALA A 94 -12.65 8.46 8.64
CA ALA A 94 -12.09 9.46 7.74
C ALA A 94 -11.08 8.88 6.76
N VAL A 95 -10.89 9.57 5.64
CA VAL A 95 -9.87 9.27 4.63
C VAL A 95 -8.97 10.48 4.41
N ILE A 96 -7.66 10.27 4.30
CA ILE A 96 -6.68 11.28 3.90
C ILE A 96 -6.06 10.87 2.59
N TYR A 97 -6.06 11.77 1.61
CA TYR A 97 -5.26 11.68 0.41
C TYR A 97 -3.96 12.46 0.60
N THR A 98 -2.83 11.76 0.52
CA THR A 98 -1.51 12.39 0.65
C THR A 98 -1.21 13.27 -0.57
N HIS A 99 -1.66 12.86 -1.75
CA HIS A 99 -1.56 13.58 -3.02
C HIS A 99 -2.65 13.10 -4.00
N PHE A 100 -2.52 13.44 -5.29
CA PHE A 100 -3.59 13.25 -6.29
C PHE A 100 -3.59 11.88 -7.00
N HIS A 101 -2.70 10.97 -6.61
CA HIS A 101 -2.72 9.56 -7.03
C HIS A 101 -3.00 8.69 -5.79
N TYR A 102 -3.41 7.43 -5.98
CA TYR A 102 -3.79 6.51 -4.91
C TYR A 102 -5.09 6.86 -4.18
N VAL A 103 -6.08 7.39 -4.91
CA VAL A 103 -7.39 7.81 -4.38
C VAL A 103 -8.55 6.94 -4.89
N SER A 104 -8.27 6.03 -5.83
CA SER A 104 -9.29 5.34 -6.63
C SER A 104 -10.03 4.26 -5.85
N GLY A 105 -9.42 3.70 -4.80
CA GLY A 105 -10.06 2.67 -3.98
C GLY A 105 -11.00 3.20 -2.90
N THR A 106 -11.14 4.53 -2.75
CA THR A 106 -11.97 5.13 -1.69
C THR A 106 -13.42 4.64 -1.73
N GLN A 107 -13.96 4.35 -2.92
CA GLN A 107 -15.31 3.81 -3.04
C GLN A 107 -15.50 2.51 -2.25
N ALA A 108 -14.46 1.65 -2.14
CA ALA A 108 -14.54 0.43 -1.35
C ALA A 108 -14.81 0.70 0.13
N ILE A 109 -14.26 1.80 0.66
CA ILE A 109 -14.48 2.23 2.05
C ILE A 109 -15.90 2.79 2.18
N LEU A 110 -16.31 3.67 1.27
CA LEU A 110 -17.63 4.33 1.30
C LEU A 110 -18.80 3.35 1.16
N ASP A 111 -18.57 2.19 0.53
CA ASP A 111 -19.60 1.14 0.40
C ASP A 111 -19.97 0.49 1.74
N THR A 112 -19.07 0.51 2.74
CA THR A 112 -19.23 -0.30 3.98
C THR A 112 -19.01 0.46 5.28
N GLU A 113 -18.39 1.64 5.25
CA GLU A 113 -17.91 2.35 6.44
C GLU A 113 -18.59 3.73 6.60
N PRO A 114 -18.80 4.20 7.84
CA PRO A 114 -19.44 5.48 8.14
C PRO A 114 -18.46 6.66 8.01
N VAL A 115 -17.84 6.83 6.84
CA VAL A 115 -16.88 7.91 6.60
C VAL A 115 -17.58 9.27 6.65
N GLU A 116 -17.13 10.15 7.54
CA GLU A 116 -17.67 11.51 7.70
C GLU A 116 -16.88 12.54 6.90
N GLU A 117 -15.56 12.33 6.75
CA GLU A 117 -14.66 13.31 6.17
C GLU A 117 -13.62 12.68 5.23
N ILE A 118 -13.35 13.37 4.13
CA ILE A 118 -12.24 13.05 3.21
C ILE A 118 -11.40 14.32 3.08
N TRP A 119 -10.13 14.23 3.48
CA TRP A 119 -9.19 15.34 3.45
C TRP A 119 -8.12 15.13 2.39
N GLY A 120 -7.61 16.23 1.85
CA GLY A 120 -6.47 16.22 0.94
C GLY A 120 -5.93 17.63 0.75
N HIS A 121 -4.80 17.75 0.03
CA HIS A 121 -4.27 19.07 -0.31
C HIS A 121 -5.20 19.80 -1.29
N ALA A 122 -5.21 21.13 -1.24
CA ALA A 122 -6.09 22.04 -2.00
C ALA A 122 -6.05 21.94 -3.55
N ARG A 123 -5.34 20.98 -4.13
CA ARG A 123 -5.17 20.80 -5.59
C ARG A 123 -5.20 19.32 -6.00
N ILE A 124 -6.00 18.53 -5.31
CA ILE A 124 -6.38 17.20 -5.82
C ILE A 124 -7.50 17.44 -6.83
N GLU A 125 -7.28 17.01 -8.07
CA GLU A 125 -8.22 17.09 -9.20
C GLU A 125 -8.56 15.68 -9.70
#